data_AF-A0A7X5PAX7-F1
#
_entry.id   AF-A0A7X5PAX7-F1
#
_cell.length_a   1.000
_cell.length_b   1.000
_cell.length_c   1.000
_cell.angle_alpha   90.00
_cell.angle_beta   90.00
_cell.angle_gamma   90.00
#
_symmetry.space_group_name_H-M   'P 1'
#
loop_
_entity.id
_entity.type
_entity.pdbx_description
1 polymer ?
#
loop_
_entity_poly.entity_id
_entity_poly.type
_entity_poly.pdbx_seq_one_letter_code
_entity_poly.pdbx_strand_id
1 'polypeptide(L)' 'MKDGSSAKARAKELLLEGKSKEFIMDETKLRLKDIKRIEREITEKL' A
#
# COMPACT_ATOMS: atom_id res chain seq x y z
N MET A 1 -2.69 -19.00 -9.81
CA MET A 1 -2.75 -17.58 -10.24
C MET A 1 -2.38 -16.77 -9.00
N LYS A 2 -1.27 -16.01 -9.01
CA LYS A 2 -0.82 -15.26 -7.83
C LYS A 2 -1.48 -13.89 -7.88
N ASP A 3 -2.54 -13.73 -7.10
CA ASP A 3 -3.40 -12.55 -7.08
C ASP A 3 -2.60 -11.25 -6.88
N GLY A 4 -2.59 -10.37 -7.87
CA GLY A 4 -2.09 -8.99 -7.73
C GLY A 4 -2.86 -8.16 -6.69
N SER A 5 -3.91 -8.74 -6.09
CA SER A 5 -4.69 -8.18 -4.98
C SER A 5 -3.94 -8.21 -3.65
N SER A 6 -3.02 -9.16 -3.42
CA SER A 6 -2.39 -9.32 -2.10
C SER A 6 -1.44 -8.18 -1.73
N ALA A 7 -0.61 -7.72 -2.67
CA ALA A 7 0.36 -6.66 -2.42
C ALA A 7 -0.31 -5.30 -2.11
N LYS A 8 -1.40 -4.97 -2.83
CA LYS A 8 -2.17 -3.74 -2.55
C LYS A 8 -2.93 -3.81 -1.25
N ALA A 9 -3.55 -4.96 -0.95
CA ALA A 9 -4.22 -5.18 0.33
C ALA A 9 -3.22 -5.04 1.49
N ARG A 10 -2.04 -5.66 1.36
CA ARG A 10 -0.98 -5.56 2.36
C ARG A 10 -0.46 -4.14 2.53
N ALA A 11 -0.25 -3.40 1.43
CA ALA A 11 0.15 -2.00 1.50
C ALA A 11 -0.90 -1.12 2.18
N LYS A 12 -2.19 -1.40 1.97
CA LYS A 12 -3.29 -0.70 2.63
C LYS A 12 -3.28 -0.93 4.14
N GLU A 13 -3.09 -2.16 4.60
CA GLU A 13 -2.93 -2.48 6.02
C GLU A 13 -1.75 -1.73 6.63
N LEU A 14 -0.57 -1.81 6.01
CA LEU A 14 0.64 -1.17 6.52
C LEU A 14 0.54 0.37 6.54
N LEU A 15 -0.18 0.98 5.59
CA LEU A 15 -0.47 2.41 5.61
C LEU A 15 -1.37 2.78 6.79
N LEU A 16 -2.41 1.98 7.09
CA LEU A 16 -3.30 2.20 8.24
C LEU A 16 -2.58 1.99 9.58
N GLU A 17 -1.59 1.08 9.63
CA GLU A 17 -0.71 0.89 10.78
C GLU A 17 0.32 2.04 10.97
N GLY A 18 0.37 3.00 10.04
CA GLY A 18 1.30 4.14 10.10
C GLY A 18 2.75 3.80 9.74
N LYS A 19 2.98 2.70 8.99
CA LYS A 19 4.34 2.34 8.55
C LYS A 19 4.86 3.31 7.48
N SER A 20 6.18 3.41 7.38
CA SER A 20 6.83 4.26 6.39
C SER A 20 6.66 3.72 4.96
N LYS A 21 6.61 4.62 3.98
CA LYS A 21 6.47 4.25 2.57
C LYS A 21 7.61 3.37 2.08
N GLU A 22 8.82 3.59 2.56
CA GLU A 22 10.01 2.79 2.25
C GLU A 22 9.85 1.34 2.72
N PHE A 23 9.36 1.13 3.94
CA PHE A 23 9.07 -0.20 4.47
C PHE A 23 8.01 -0.92 3.63
N ILE A 24 6.95 -0.21 3.26
CA ILE A 24 5.87 -0.76 2.44
C ILE A 24 6.36 -1.12 1.04
N MET A 25 7.24 -0.32 0.45
CA MET A 25 7.87 -0.63 -0.83
C MET A 25 8.70 -1.91 -0.77
N ASP A 26 9.49 -2.08 0.29
CA ASP A 26 10.33 -3.27 0.41
C ASP A 26 9.49 -4.53 0.65
N GLU A 27 8.48 -4.45 1.49
CA GLU A 27 7.60 -5.57 1.85
C GLU A 27 6.68 -5.98 0.69
N THR A 28 6.05 -5.01 0.02
CA THR A 28 5.01 -5.29 -1.00
C THR A 28 5.55 -5.29 -2.43
N LYS A 29 6.81 -4.87 -2.62
CA LYS A 29 7.45 -4.64 -3.92
C LYS A 29 6.67 -3.68 -4.84
N LEU A 30 5.78 -2.87 -4.25
CA LEU A 30 5.05 -1.82 -4.97
C LEU A 30 5.94 -0.60 -5.20
N ARG A 31 5.64 0.15 -6.27
CA ARG A 31 6.30 1.42 -6.53
C ARG A 31 5.71 2.50 -5.62
N LEU A 32 6.52 3.51 -5.31
CA LEU A 32 6.08 4.65 -4.49
C LEU A 32 4.79 5.32 -5.02
N LYS A 33 4.63 5.41 -6.34
CA LYS A 33 3.42 5.97 -6.98
C LYS A 33 2.16 5.18 -6.62
N ASP A 34 2.27 3.86 -6.52
CA ASP A 34 1.13 2.98 -6.26
C ASP A 34 0.74 3.08 -4.78
N ILE A 35 1.74 3.14 -3.89
CA ILE A 35 1.52 3.37 -2.45
C ILE A 35 0.86 4.73 -2.20
N LYS A 36 1.34 5.81 -2.85
CA LYS A 36 0.71 7.14 -2.75
C LYS A 36 -0.72 7.16 -3.28
N ARG A 37 -1.01 6.40 -4.35
CA ARG A 37 -2.38 6.25 -4.85
C ARG A 37 -3.28 5.56 -3.83
N ILE A 38 -2.80 4.47 -3.21
CA ILE A 38 -3.53 3.73 -2.17
C ILE A 38 -3.77 4.62 -0.94
N GLU A 39 -2.75 5.35 -0.48
CA GLU A 39 -2.84 6.32 0.61
C GLU A 39 -3.93 7.36 0.34
N ARG A 40 -3.95 7.93 -0.87
CA ARG A 40 -4.98 8.88 -1.29
C ARG A 40 -6.38 8.25 -1.33
N GLU A 41 -6.52 7.04 -1.86
CA GLU A 41 -7.79 6.30 -1.89
C GLU A 41 -8.31 5.97 -0.48
N ILE A 42 -7.43 5.82 0.51
CA ILE A 42 -7.80 5.68 1.93
C ILE A 42 -8.31 7.02 2.47
N THR A 43 -7.54 8.10 2.29
CA THR A 43 -7.88 9.44 2.80
C THR A 43 -9.14 10.02 2.17
N GLU A 44 -9.41 9.77 0.88
CA GLU A 44 -10.61 10.28 0.20
C GLU A 44 -11.89 9.49 0.53
N LYS A 45 -11.77 8.30 1.14
CA LYS A 45 -12.91 7.45 1.53
C LYS A 45 -13.25 7.50 3.03
N LEU A 46 -12.37 8.10 3.84
CA LEU A 46 -12.59 8.41 5.25
C LEU A 46 -13.26 9.77 5.37
#